data_AF-A0A940LFZ8-F1
#
_entry.id   AF-A0A940LFZ8-F1
#
_cell.length_a   1.000
_cell.length_b   1.000
_cell.length_c   1.000
_cell.angle_alpha   90.00
_cell.angle_beta   90.00
_cell.angle_gamma   90.00
#
_symmetry.space_group_name_H-M   'P 1'
#
loop_
_entity.id
_entity.type
_entity.pdbx_description
1 polymer ?
#
loop_
_entity_poly.entity_id
_entity_poly.type
_entity_poly.pdbx_seq_one_letter_code
_entity_poly.pdbx_strand_id
1 'polypeptide(L)'
;MLVAVQLMGKFQRVHNNIRPDFILLLQITEEHKYDDKKFDALYRACVTRFFTLIEADIYGLNQLDMYEGYDDKKDRFIEKFKETYKQICQTWNKEDLQKKYFDSKLQGLIELKRKRDELVHPKELIHLSKATENDFNILKGVFKDYDKFINDLMNDFFVSTKMDSSFLF
;
A
#
# COMPACT_ATOMS: atom_id res chain seq x y z
N MET A 1 2.15 11.07 -23.86
CA MET A 1 1.88 9.64 -24.14
C MET A 1 3.03 8.74 -23.67
N LEU A 2 4.27 8.92 -24.18
CA LEU A 2 5.44 8.10 -23.79
C LEU A 2 5.74 8.15 -22.28
N VAL A 3 5.65 9.33 -21.67
CA VAL A 3 5.99 9.56 -20.25
C VAL A 3 5.02 8.84 -19.30
N ALA A 4 3.71 8.96 -19.50
CA ALA A 4 2.71 8.29 -18.65
C ALA A 4 2.83 6.75 -18.72
N VAL A 5 3.05 6.20 -19.92
CA VAL A 5 3.28 4.75 -20.11
C VAL A 5 4.57 4.30 -19.42
N GLN A 6 5.65 5.08 -19.53
CA GLN A 6 6.93 4.77 -18.86
C GLN A 6 6.81 4.80 -17.32
N LEU A 7 6.12 5.82 -16.79
CA LEU A 7 5.86 5.94 -15.36
C LEU A 7 4.98 4.81 -14.85
N MET A 8 3.97 4.40 -15.61
CA MET A 8 3.09 3.28 -15.23
C MET A 8 3.88 1.97 -15.22
N GLY A 9 4.68 1.73 -16.26
CA GLY A 9 5.58 0.58 -16.30
C GLY A 9 6.65 0.61 -15.20
N LYS A 10 7.05 1.78 -14.69
CA LYS A 10 7.95 1.90 -13.53
C LYS A 10 7.20 1.54 -12.24
N PHE A 11 6.02 2.10 -12.01
CA PHE A 11 5.17 1.80 -10.86
C PHE A 11 4.89 0.29 -10.76
N GLN A 12 4.39 -0.32 -11.85
CA GLN A 12 4.11 -1.77 -11.89
C GLN A 12 5.34 -2.62 -11.60
N ARG A 13 6.51 -2.25 -12.14
CA ARG A 13 7.77 -2.99 -11.87
C ARG A 13 8.21 -2.87 -10.41
N VAL A 14 8.09 -1.69 -9.80
CA VAL A 14 8.42 -1.50 -8.39
C VAL A 14 7.49 -2.34 -7.51
N HIS A 15 6.17 -2.24 -7.72
CA HIS A 15 5.18 -3.03 -6.99
C HIS A 15 5.45 -4.55 -7.13
N ASN A 16 5.62 -5.03 -8.37
CA ASN A 16 5.81 -6.45 -8.66
C ASN A 16 7.17 -7.00 -8.21
N ASN A 17 8.16 -6.16 -7.92
CA ASN A 17 9.41 -6.59 -7.31
C ASN A 17 9.30 -6.69 -5.79
N ILE A 18 8.65 -5.73 -5.13
CA ILE A 18 8.54 -5.69 -3.66
C ILE A 18 7.51 -6.70 -3.15
N ARG A 19 6.40 -6.89 -3.89
CA ARG A 19 5.30 -7.76 -3.47
C ARG A 19 5.73 -9.22 -3.24
N PRO A 20 6.46 -9.90 -4.16
CA PRO A 20 6.94 -11.26 -3.92
C PRO A 20 7.86 -11.38 -2.70
N ASP A 21 8.74 -10.39 -2.47
CA ASP A 21 9.62 -10.36 -1.29
C ASP A 21 8.80 -10.31 0.00
N PHE A 22 7.73 -9.53 0.01
CA PHE A 22 6.84 -9.47 1.17
C PHE A 22 6.07 -10.79 1.38
N ILE A 23 5.62 -11.44 0.30
CA ILE A 23 4.98 -12.76 0.37
C ILE A 23 5.95 -13.80 0.96
N LEU A 24 7.20 -13.81 0.51
CA LEU A 24 8.24 -14.70 1.05
C LEU A 24 8.48 -14.43 2.54
N LEU A 25 8.51 -13.16 2.96
CA LEU A 25 8.64 -12.80 4.37
C LEU A 25 7.47 -13.30 5.22
N LEU A 26 6.24 -13.25 4.71
CA LEU A 26 5.07 -13.85 5.37
C LEU A 26 5.24 -15.38 5.51
N GLN A 27 5.71 -16.06 4.47
CA GLN A 27 5.95 -17.51 4.50
C GLN A 27 6.99 -17.89 5.56
N ILE A 28 8.15 -17.22 5.56
CA ILE A 28 9.22 -17.46 6.53
C ILE A 28 8.74 -17.20 7.97
N THR A 29 7.90 -16.18 8.17
CA THR A 29 7.28 -15.88 9.47
C THR A 29 6.38 -17.02 9.94
N GLU A 30 5.53 -17.55 9.07
CA GLU A 30 4.63 -18.67 9.38
C GLU A 30 5.42 -19.94 9.74
N GLU A 31 6.49 -20.26 9.01
CA GLU A 31 7.36 -21.42 9.27
C GLU A 31 7.99 -21.39 10.66
N HIS A 32 8.18 -20.19 11.22
CA HIS A 32 8.81 -19.98 12.51
C HIS A 32 7.81 -19.68 13.64
N LYS A 33 6.51 -19.92 13.45
CA LYS A 33 5.46 -19.56 14.43
C LYS A 33 5.56 -20.24 15.81
N TYR A 34 6.32 -21.32 15.92
CA TYR A 34 6.55 -22.03 17.19
C TYR A 34 7.87 -21.63 17.88
N ASP A 35 8.63 -20.72 17.28
CA ASP A 35 9.81 -20.10 17.89
C ASP A 35 9.46 -18.64 18.22
N ASP A 36 8.99 -18.40 19.45
CA ASP A 36 8.55 -17.08 19.93
C ASP A 36 9.48 -15.93 19.51
N LYS A 37 10.80 -16.13 19.68
CA LYS A 37 11.78 -15.06 19.45
C LYS A 37 11.90 -14.76 17.96
N LYS A 38 11.94 -15.79 17.12
CA LYS A 38 11.98 -15.60 15.66
C LYS A 38 10.66 -15.06 15.14
N PHE A 39 9.54 -15.61 15.60
CA PHE A 39 8.21 -15.16 15.21
C PHE A 39 7.99 -13.68 15.53
N ASP A 40 8.33 -13.24 16.74
CA ASP A 40 8.21 -11.84 17.14
C ASP A 40 9.05 -10.91 16.25
N ALA A 41 10.30 -11.28 15.99
CA ALA A 41 11.21 -10.50 15.14
C ALA A 41 10.72 -10.43 13.69
N LEU A 42 10.30 -11.57 13.13
CA LEU A 42 9.82 -11.67 11.76
C LEU A 42 8.46 -10.97 11.58
N TYR A 43 7.55 -11.10 12.55
CA TYR A 43 6.29 -10.37 12.57
C TYR A 43 6.50 -8.85 12.54
N ARG A 44 7.39 -8.33 13.38
CA ARG A 44 7.78 -6.90 13.37
C ARG A 44 8.29 -6.48 12.00
N ALA A 45 9.15 -7.30 11.40
CA ALA A 45 9.65 -7.06 10.05
C ALA A 45 8.52 -7.05 9.01
N CYS A 46 7.55 -7.97 9.09
CA CYS A 46 6.40 -7.98 8.20
C CYS A 46 5.59 -6.69 8.32
N VAL A 47 5.22 -6.30 9.54
CA VAL A 47 4.42 -5.09 9.76
C VAL A 47 5.13 -3.87 9.18
N THR A 48 6.44 -3.72 9.41
CA THR A 48 7.21 -2.61 8.82
C THR A 48 7.27 -2.68 7.29
N ARG A 49 7.58 -3.86 6.72
CA ARG A 49 7.74 -4.02 5.27
C ARG A 49 6.46 -3.87 4.48
N PHE A 50 5.31 -4.22 5.07
CA PHE A 50 4.03 -4.00 4.44
C PHE A 50 3.79 -2.51 4.15
N PHE A 51 4.11 -1.63 5.10
CA PHE A 51 3.98 -0.18 4.88
C PHE A 51 4.99 0.37 3.88
N THR A 52 6.20 -0.19 3.79
CA THR A 52 7.16 0.18 2.73
C THR A 52 6.62 -0.12 1.33
N LEU A 53 5.93 -1.25 1.14
CA LEU A 53 5.26 -1.55 -0.13
C LEU A 53 4.22 -0.47 -0.48
N ILE A 54 3.34 -0.14 0.48
CA ILE A 54 2.28 0.85 0.26
C ILE A 54 2.87 2.25 0.00
N GLU A 55 3.94 2.64 0.70
CA GLU A 55 4.64 3.90 0.48
C GLU A 55 5.24 4.00 -0.93
N ALA A 56 5.85 2.91 -1.40
CA ALA A 56 6.36 2.83 -2.77
C ALA A 56 5.23 2.99 -3.81
N ASP A 57 4.08 2.38 -3.55
CA ASP A 57 2.91 2.49 -4.42
C ASP A 57 2.33 3.92 -4.41
N ILE A 58 2.18 4.53 -3.23
CA ILE A 58 1.75 5.94 -3.09
C ILE A 58 2.68 6.85 -3.89
N TYR A 59 3.99 6.70 -3.72
CA TYR A 59 4.97 7.51 -4.45
C TYR A 59 4.83 7.32 -5.96
N GLY A 60 4.79 6.06 -6.42
CA GLY A 60 4.68 5.73 -7.84
C GLY A 60 3.40 6.28 -8.49
N LEU A 61 2.27 6.19 -7.78
CA LEU A 61 0.99 6.72 -8.23
C LEU A 61 0.98 8.25 -8.28
N ASN A 62 1.58 8.94 -7.30
CA ASN A 62 1.71 10.41 -7.36
C ASN A 62 2.66 10.89 -8.45
N GLN A 63 3.54 10.05 -8.99
CA GLN A 63 4.27 10.39 -10.22
C GLN A 63 3.38 10.34 -11.47
N LEU A 64 2.31 9.54 -11.45
CA LEU A 64 1.38 9.39 -12.56
C LEU A 64 0.34 10.51 -12.58
N ASP A 65 -0.31 10.72 -11.46
CA ASP A 65 -1.34 11.75 -11.30
C ASP A 65 -1.38 12.21 -9.85
N MET A 66 -0.75 13.36 -9.61
CA MET A 66 -0.54 13.91 -8.28
C MET A 66 -1.76 14.69 -7.83
N TYR A 67 -2.19 14.49 -6.59
CA TYR A 67 -3.24 15.33 -5.99
C TYR A 67 -2.67 16.68 -5.53
N GLU A 68 -3.53 17.70 -5.45
CA GLU A 68 -3.13 19.04 -5.03
C GLU A 68 -2.61 19.05 -3.58
N GLY A 69 -1.45 19.67 -3.36
CA GLY A 69 -0.85 19.78 -2.03
C GLY A 69 -0.13 18.51 -1.55
N TYR A 70 0.15 17.55 -2.43
CA TYR A 70 1.05 16.43 -2.14
C TYR A 70 2.44 16.95 -1.72
N ASP A 71 2.94 16.41 -0.61
CA ASP A 71 4.26 16.71 -0.09
C ASP A 71 4.85 15.44 0.54
N ASP A 72 5.85 14.89 -0.15
CA ASP A 72 6.47 13.64 0.26
C ASP A 72 7.25 13.77 1.58
N LYS A 73 7.72 14.98 1.92
CA LYS A 73 8.51 15.24 3.12
C LYS A 73 7.67 15.21 4.40
N LYS A 74 6.34 15.32 4.30
CA LYS A 74 5.44 15.30 5.45
C LYS A 74 5.07 13.86 5.82
N ASP A 75 5.25 13.50 7.09
CA ASP A 75 4.78 12.22 7.63
C ASP A 75 3.28 12.27 7.92
N ARG A 76 2.49 12.03 6.87
CA ARG A 76 1.02 11.99 6.91
C ARG A 76 0.50 10.77 6.15
N PHE A 77 1.02 9.59 6.47
CA PHE A 77 0.80 8.35 5.70
C PHE A 77 -0.69 8.09 5.35
N ILE A 78 -1.60 8.11 6.32
CA ILE A 78 -3.02 7.79 6.08
C ILE A 78 -3.71 8.86 5.21
N GLU A 79 -3.37 10.13 5.40
CA GLU A 79 -3.87 11.21 4.53
C GLU A 79 -3.34 11.04 3.10
N LYS A 80 -2.01 10.83 2.96
CA LYS A 80 -1.37 10.57 1.66
C LYS A 80 -2.00 9.37 0.96
N PHE A 81 -2.24 8.27 1.69
CA PHE A 81 -2.95 7.10 1.17
C PHE A 81 -4.32 7.51 0.61
N LYS A 82 -5.16 8.14 1.45
CA LYS A 82 -6.53 8.50 1.07
C LYS A 82 -6.57 9.39 -0.17
N GLU A 83 -5.80 10.48 -0.17
CA GLU A 83 -5.81 11.46 -1.26
C GLU A 83 -5.23 10.89 -2.56
N THR A 84 -4.14 10.12 -2.48
CA THR A 84 -3.54 9.48 -3.66
C THR A 84 -4.52 8.55 -4.35
N TYR A 85 -5.14 7.62 -3.60
CA TYR A 85 -6.06 6.67 -4.20
C TYR A 85 -7.38 7.30 -4.63
N LYS A 86 -7.83 8.37 -3.98
CA LYS A 86 -8.98 9.16 -4.43
C LYS A 86 -8.70 9.82 -5.77
N GLN A 87 -7.56 10.51 -5.92
CA GLN A 87 -7.15 11.15 -7.17
C GLN A 87 -7.02 10.15 -8.31
N ILE A 88 -6.26 9.07 -8.09
CA ILE A 88 -6.03 8.05 -9.12
C ILE A 88 -7.34 7.37 -9.54
N CYS A 89 -8.17 6.99 -8.58
CA CYS A 89 -9.43 6.32 -8.91
C CYS A 89 -10.39 7.27 -9.63
N GLN A 90 -10.41 8.56 -9.30
CA GLN A 90 -11.17 9.54 -10.06
C GLN A 90 -10.66 9.66 -11.50
N THR A 91 -9.36 9.80 -11.70
CA THR A 91 -8.76 9.93 -13.04
C THR A 91 -8.93 8.67 -13.89
N TRP A 92 -8.99 7.50 -13.27
CA TRP A 92 -9.14 6.21 -13.96
C TRP A 92 -10.58 5.69 -14.00
N ASN A 93 -11.57 6.47 -13.54
CA ASN A 93 -12.99 6.10 -13.44
C ASN A 93 -13.22 4.81 -12.62
N LYS A 94 -12.67 4.77 -11.40
CA LYS A 94 -12.66 3.63 -10.46
C LYS A 94 -13.09 4.02 -9.05
N GLU A 95 -13.89 5.07 -8.90
CA GLU A 95 -14.34 5.58 -7.61
C GLU A 95 -15.10 4.53 -6.79
N ASP A 96 -15.86 3.64 -7.45
CA ASP A 96 -16.55 2.54 -6.77
C ASP A 96 -15.58 1.54 -6.13
N LEU A 97 -14.43 1.28 -6.78
CA LEU A 97 -13.38 0.42 -6.23
C LEU A 97 -12.78 1.05 -4.97
N GLN A 98 -12.46 2.35 -5.04
CA GLN A 98 -11.94 3.13 -3.91
C GLN A 98 -12.94 3.13 -2.75
N LYS A 99 -14.21 3.45 -3.02
CA LYS A 99 -15.27 3.51 -2.01
C LYS A 99 -15.44 2.15 -1.33
N LYS A 100 -15.54 1.07 -2.09
CA LYS A 100 -15.66 -0.30 -1.55
C LYS A 100 -14.51 -0.65 -0.61
N TYR A 101 -13.27 -0.32 -0.99
CA TYR A 101 -12.11 -0.56 -0.14
C TYR A 101 -12.14 0.33 1.12
N PHE A 102 -12.47 1.61 0.97
CA PHE A 102 -12.44 2.57 2.07
C PHE A 102 -13.51 2.26 3.12
N ASP A 103 -14.72 1.90 2.68
CA ASP A 103 -15.85 1.62 3.56
C ASP A 103 -15.65 0.33 4.37
N SER A 104 -14.95 -0.67 3.82
CA SER A 104 -14.88 -2.00 4.44
C SER A 104 -13.50 -2.41 4.97
N LYS A 105 -12.40 -1.90 4.40
CA LYS A 105 -11.03 -2.42 4.64
C LYS A 105 -10.07 -1.41 5.24
N LEU A 106 -10.29 -0.12 5.00
CA LEU A 106 -9.34 0.93 5.41
C LEU A 106 -9.09 0.98 6.92
N GLN A 107 -10.11 0.67 7.73
CA GLN A 107 -9.97 0.66 9.18
C GLN A 107 -8.90 -0.33 9.66
N GLY A 108 -8.85 -1.54 9.07
CA GLY A 108 -7.82 -2.53 9.40
C GLY A 108 -6.41 -2.06 9.02
N LEU A 109 -6.28 -1.30 7.92
CA LEU A 109 -5.00 -0.69 7.54
C LEU A 109 -4.57 0.40 8.54
N ILE A 110 -5.50 1.25 9.00
CA ILE A 110 -5.23 2.29 10.00
C ILE A 110 -4.76 1.65 11.32
N GLU A 111 -5.41 0.57 11.76
CA GLU A 111 -5.04 -0.16 12.97
C GLU A 111 -3.65 -0.78 12.87
N LEU A 112 -3.33 -1.41 11.73
CA LEU A 112 -1.98 -1.91 11.49
C LEU A 112 -0.94 -0.80 11.40
N LYS A 113 -1.28 0.39 10.90
CA LYS A 113 -0.35 1.53 10.85
C LYS A 113 -0.02 2.00 12.25
N ARG A 114 -1.03 2.12 13.12
CA ARG A 114 -0.83 2.43 14.53
C ARG A 114 0.09 1.38 15.18
N LYS A 115 -0.16 0.10 14.93
CA LYS A 115 0.68 -0.98 15.44
C LYS A 115 2.12 -0.91 14.92
N ARG A 116 2.32 -0.59 13.64
CA ARG A 116 3.65 -0.34 13.07
C ARG A 116 4.38 0.77 13.81
N ASP A 117 3.71 1.87 14.10
CA ASP A 117 4.31 3.01 14.79
C ASP A 117 4.67 2.68 16.24
N GLU A 118 3.83 1.91 16.93
CA GLU A 118 4.11 1.38 18.27
C GLU A 118 5.33 0.43 18.27
N LEU A 119 5.47 -0.41 17.23
CA LEU A 119 6.59 -1.35 17.10
C LEU A 119 7.92 -0.68 16.73
N VAL A 120 7.89 0.35 15.87
CA VAL A 120 9.09 1.07 15.39
C VAL A 120 9.54 2.13 16.39
N HIS A 121 8.60 2.78 17.07
CA HIS A 121 8.86 3.82 18.07
C HIS A 121 8.13 3.50 19.37
N PRO A 122 8.56 2.46 20.10
CA PRO A 122 7.88 2.04 21.33
C PRO A 122 7.99 3.12 22.40
N LYS A 123 6.85 3.73 22.74
CA LYS A 123 6.75 4.75 23.81
C LYS A 123 6.46 4.17 25.20
N GLU A 124 6.05 2.90 25.26
CA GLU A 124 5.57 2.24 26.47
C GLU A 124 5.99 0.76 26.44
N LEU A 125 6.12 0.14 27.61
CA LEU A 125 6.49 -1.28 27.72
C LEU A 125 5.47 -2.21 27.06
N ILE A 126 4.19 -1.83 27.04
CA ILE A 126 3.13 -2.60 26.37
C ILE A 126 3.32 -2.67 24.84
N HIS A 127 4.02 -1.70 24.25
CA HIS A 127 4.41 -1.73 22.82
C HIS A 127 5.53 -2.74 22.53
N LEU A 128 6.18 -3.29 23.57
CA LEU A 128 7.13 -4.41 23.47
C LEU A 128 6.44 -5.77 23.54
N SER A 129 5.11 -5.82 23.50
CA SER A 129 4.32 -7.06 23.52
C SER A 129 4.74 -8.05 22.43
N LYS A 130 4.56 -9.34 22.75
CA LYS A 130 4.78 -10.46 21.83
C LYS A 130 3.72 -10.47 20.74
N ALA A 131 4.12 -10.86 19.54
CA ALA A 131 3.21 -11.11 18.44
C ALA A 131 2.41 -12.38 18.71
N THR A 132 1.13 -12.37 18.39
CA THR A 132 0.28 -13.56 18.42
C THR A 132 0.01 -14.08 17.01
N GLU A 133 -0.37 -15.35 16.89
CA GLU A 133 -0.85 -15.90 15.61
C GLU A 133 -2.07 -15.13 15.08
N ASN A 134 -2.94 -14.65 16.00
CA ASN A 134 -4.07 -13.80 15.64
C ASN A 134 -3.61 -12.48 15.00
N ASP A 135 -2.61 -11.82 15.60
CA ASP A 135 -2.05 -10.60 15.03
C ASP A 135 -1.46 -10.81 13.64
N PHE A 136 -0.82 -11.97 13.43
CA PHE A 136 -0.25 -12.32 12.15
C PHE A 136 -1.31 -12.65 11.11
N ASN A 137 -2.41 -13.31 11.51
CA ASN A 137 -3.56 -13.55 10.65
C ASN A 137 -4.27 -12.25 10.24
N ILE A 138 -4.39 -11.28 11.15
CA ILE A 138 -4.90 -9.93 10.83
C ILE A 138 -4.01 -9.27 9.78
N LEU A 139 -2.69 -9.27 9.97
CA LEU A 139 -1.74 -8.73 9.00
C LEU A 139 -1.90 -9.38 7.61
N LYS A 140 -1.94 -10.71 7.54
CA LYS A 140 -2.16 -11.45 6.29
C LYS A 140 -3.47 -11.06 5.61
N GLY A 141 -4.54 -10.90 6.40
CA GLY A 141 -5.85 -10.47 5.91
C GLY A 141 -5.81 -9.08 5.29
N VAL A 142 -5.27 -8.09 6.00
CA VAL A 142 -5.17 -6.71 5.49
C VAL A 142 -4.25 -6.63 4.27
N PHE A 143 -3.13 -7.37 4.26
CA PHE A 143 -2.28 -7.46 3.07
C PHE A 143 -3.05 -8.01 1.87
N LYS A 144 -3.80 -9.11 2.05
CA LYS A 144 -4.57 -9.72 0.96
C LYS A 144 -5.63 -8.76 0.41
N ASP A 145 -6.31 -8.03 1.29
CA ASP A 145 -7.30 -7.03 0.90
C ASP A 145 -6.64 -5.88 0.12
N TYR A 146 -5.48 -5.39 0.57
CA TYR A 146 -4.71 -4.36 -0.11
C TYR A 146 -4.17 -4.83 -1.46
N ASP A 147 -3.57 -6.01 -1.52
CA ASP A 147 -3.03 -6.62 -2.73
C ASP A 147 -4.13 -6.78 -3.79
N LYS A 148 -5.31 -7.26 -3.38
CA LYS A 148 -6.45 -7.31 -4.26
C LYS A 148 -6.85 -5.93 -4.78
N PHE A 149 -6.91 -4.93 -3.91
CA PHE A 149 -7.23 -3.55 -4.30
C PHE A 149 -6.26 -3.00 -5.33
N ILE A 150 -4.94 -3.22 -5.17
CA ILE A 150 -3.93 -2.76 -6.13
C ILE A 150 -4.03 -3.51 -7.46
N ASN A 151 -4.24 -4.83 -7.44
CA ASN A 151 -4.45 -5.58 -8.68
C ASN A 151 -5.72 -5.10 -9.42
N ASP A 152 -6.84 -4.93 -8.71
CA ASP A 152 -8.08 -4.40 -9.28
C ASP A 152 -7.90 -2.96 -9.79
N LEU A 153 -7.04 -2.16 -9.16
CA LEU A 153 -6.68 -0.81 -9.60
C LEU A 153 -5.86 -0.83 -10.89
N MET A 154 -4.95 -1.80 -11.05
CA MET A 154 -4.08 -1.92 -12.23
C MET A 154 -4.76 -2.58 -13.45
N ASN A 155 -5.83 -3.36 -13.26
CA ASN A 155 -6.59 -3.94 -14.36
C ASN A 155 -7.28 -2.85 -15.20
N ASP A 156 -7.31 -2.93 -16.53
CA ASP A 156 -8.04 -1.96 -17.39
C ASP A 156 -7.79 -0.48 -17.07
N PHE A 157 -6.52 -0.09 -16.82
CA PHE A 157 -6.19 1.31 -16.53
C PHE A 157 -6.33 2.18 -17.80
N PHE A 158 -6.87 3.38 -17.65
CA PHE A 158 -7.06 4.34 -18.74
C PHE A 158 -5.97 5.41 -18.74
N VAL A 159 -5.36 5.65 -19.91
CA VAL A 159 -4.55 6.84 -20.17
C VAL A 159 -5.38 7.79 -21.02
N SER A 160 -6.10 8.72 -20.40
CA SER A 160 -6.89 9.70 -21.16
C SER A 160 -5.97 10.75 -21.81
N THR A 161 -6.15 10.97 -23.10
CA THR A 161 -5.50 12.06 -23.84
C THR A 161 -6.53 13.13 -24.15
N LYS A 162 -6.33 14.37 -23.68
CA LYS A 162 -6.92 15.53 -24.35
C LYS A 162 -6.16 15.69 -25.68
N MET A 163 -6.76 15.28 -26.79
CA MET A 163 -6.29 15.70 -28.10
C MET A 163 -6.77 17.14 -28.30
N ASP A 164 -5.84 18.04 -28.58
CA ASP A 164 -6.16 19.39 -28.98
C ASP A 164 -6.88 19.33 -30.34
N SER A 165 -8.09 19.87 -30.42
CA SER A 165 -8.95 19.79 -31.62
C SER A 165 -8.38 20.59 -32.81
N SER A 166 -7.30 21.34 -32.59
CA SER A 166 -6.52 22.06 -33.60
C SER A 166 -5.79 21.16 -34.60
N PHE A 167 -5.71 19.85 -34.36
CA PHE A 167 -5.10 18.86 -35.27
C PHE A 167 -6.11 18.08 -36.13
N LEU A 168 -7.41 18.38 -36.05
CA LEU A 168 -8.47 17.67 -36.78
C LEU A 168 -9.08 18.46 -37.95
N PHE A 169 -8.45 19.57 -38.36
CA PHE A 169 -8.84 20.32 -39.57
C PHE A 169 -7.61 20.75 -40.37
#